data_AF-A0A7S4HHB7-F1
#
_entry.id   AF-A0A7S4HHB7-F1
#
_cell.length_a   1.000
_cell.length_b   1.000
_cell.length_c   1.000
_cell.angle_alpha   90.00
_cell.angle_beta   90.00
_cell.angle_gamma   90.00
#
_symmetry.space_group_name_H-M   'P 1'
#
loop_
_entity.id
_entity.type
_entity.pdbx_description
1 polymer ?
#
loop_
_entity_poly.entity_id
_entity_poly.type
_entity_poly.pdbx_seq_one_letter_code
_entity_poly.pdbx_strand_id
1 'polypeptide(L)'
;MPTQQCTAIYDFEGRSEKELSFKVGDVITVQNKLSGGWWIGELDSKVGMFPLNYVNVGEEEPDYPQIKLRAKPNAAIAKLQEQCGFLAQKKELKELERKEISKKILDLQSKMEATISKNFG
;
A
#
# COMPACT_ATOMS: atom_id res chain seq x y z
N MET A 1 12.99 20.16 -31.78
CA MET A 1 12.69 20.72 -30.46
C MET A 1 13.43 19.88 -29.44
N PRO A 2 14.16 20.44 -28.47
CA PRO A 2 14.75 19.63 -27.40
C PRO A 2 13.63 18.94 -26.62
N THR A 3 13.72 17.63 -26.49
CA THR A 3 12.80 16.82 -25.69
C THR A 3 13.28 16.84 -24.24
N GLN A 4 12.45 17.34 -23.32
CA GLN A 4 12.76 17.29 -21.89
C GLN A 4 12.83 15.83 -21.44
N GLN A 5 13.89 15.47 -20.74
CA GLN A 5 14.04 14.15 -20.12
C GLN A 5 13.96 14.25 -18.60
N CYS A 6 13.60 13.14 -17.97
CA CYS A 6 13.65 12.99 -16.52
C CYS A 6 14.08 11.57 -16.17
N THR A 7 14.73 11.40 -15.02
CA THR A 7 15.21 10.10 -14.53
C THR A 7 14.34 9.64 -13.37
N ALA A 8 13.84 8.41 -13.43
CA ALA A 8 13.08 7.82 -12.34
C ALA A 8 13.94 7.65 -11.07
N ILE A 9 13.43 8.14 -9.95
CA ILE A 9 14.06 8.01 -8.62
C ILE A 9 13.36 6.98 -7.73
N TYR A 10 12.17 6.53 -8.14
CA TYR A 10 11.42 5.43 -7.52
C TYR A 10 10.83 4.51 -8.61
N ASP A 11 10.63 3.24 -8.27
CA ASP A 11 9.86 2.32 -9.10
C ASP A 11 8.39 2.76 -9.16
N PHE A 12 7.78 2.69 -10.34
CA PHE A 12 6.36 2.95 -10.52
C PHE A 12 5.73 1.86 -11.40
N GLU A 13 4.71 1.20 -10.86
CA GLU A 13 3.94 0.18 -11.56
C GLU A 13 2.56 0.74 -11.87
N GLY A 14 2.34 1.02 -13.15
CA GLY A 14 1.08 1.54 -13.65
C GLY A 14 -0.03 0.51 -13.47
N ARG A 15 -1.19 0.96 -12.99
CA ARG A 15 -2.36 0.11 -12.73
C ARG A 15 -3.24 -0.12 -13.96
N SER A 16 -2.96 0.61 -15.04
CA SER A 16 -3.71 0.54 -16.28
C SER A 16 -2.81 0.83 -17.48
N GLU A 17 -3.28 0.51 -18.69
CA GLU A 17 -2.58 0.80 -19.95
C GLU A 17 -2.36 2.31 -20.19
N LYS A 18 -3.06 3.17 -19.46
CA LYS A 18 -2.89 4.62 -19.53
C LYS A 18 -1.72 5.13 -18.68
N GLU A 19 -1.19 4.30 -17.79
CA GLU A 19 -0.10 4.64 -16.88
C GLU A 19 1.22 4.03 -17.37
N LEU A 20 2.29 4.82 -17.33
CA LEU A 20 3.61 4.38 -17.76
C LEU A 20 4.30 3.67 -16.60
N SER A 21 4.72 2.41 -16.77
CA SER A 21 5.51 1.69 -15.76
C SER A 21 7.00 1.84 -16.02
N PHE A 22 7.80 2.01 -14.96
CA PHE A 22 9.26 2.18 -15.04
C PHE A 22 9.95 1.83 -13.72
N LYS A 23 11.28 1.72 -13.79
CA LYS A 23 12.19 1.40 -12.68
C LYS A 23 13.11 2.57 -12.37
N VAL A 24 13.64 2.58 -11.14
CA VAL A 24 14.67 3.55 -10.74
C VAL A 24 15.81 3.54 -11.75
N GLY A 25 16.20 4.74 -12.21
CA GLY A 25 17.26 4.94 -13.19
C GLY A 25 16.77 5.03 -14.64
N ASP A 26 15.53 4.66 -14.94
CA ASP A 26 14.98 4.78 -16.28
C ASP A 26 14.88 6.26 -16.71
N VAL A 27 15.24 6.53 -17.96
CA VAL A 27 15.17 7.87 -18.54
C VAL A 27 13.89 7.98 -19.38
N ILE A 28 12.96 8.80 -18.91
CA ILE A 28 11.66 8.99 -19.53
C ILE A 28 11.67 10.28 -20.32
N THR A 29 11.22 10.20 -21.58
CA THR A 29 11.04 11.38 -22.43
C THR A 29 9.71 12.03 -22.11
N VAL A 30 9.73 13.26 -21.59
CA VAL A 30 8.52 14.00 -21.21
C VAL A 30 7.85 14.56 -22.45
N GLN A 31 6.61 14.12 -22.72
CA GLN A 31 5.79 14.62 -23.83
C GLN A 31 4.85 15.75 -23.40
N ASN A 32 4.22 15.66 -22.22
CA ASN A 32 3.29 16.68 -21.73
C ASN A 32 3.26 16.74 -20.19
N LYS A 33 2.95 17.92 -19.63
CA LYS A 33 2.82 18.14 -18.19
C LYS A 33 1.37 18.52 -17.88
N LEU A 34 0.65 17.68 -17.16
CA LEU A 34 -0.74 17.94 -16.78
C LEU A 34 -0.82 18.71 -15.46
N SER A 35 -1.94 19.37 -15.22
CA SER A 35 -2.27 19.95 -13.92
C SER A 35 -2.50 18.84 -12.89
N GLY A 36 -2.03 19.05 -11.66
CA GLY A 36 -2.20 18.07 -10.57
C GLY A 36 -1.03 17.09 -10.38
N GLY A 37 0.15 17.37 -10.95
CA GLY A 37 1.37 16.62 -10.64
C GLY A 37 1.55 15.31 -11.43
N TRP A 38 0.83 15.15 -12.53
CA TRP A 38 0.96 14.01 -13.44
C TRP A 38 1.52 14.45 -14.79
N TRP A 39 2.51 13.74 -15.30
CA TRP A 39 3.13 13.99 -16.60
C TRP A 39 2.85 12.83 -17.55
N ILE A 40 2.85 13.11 -18.84
CA ILE A 40 2.82 12.11 -19.91
C ILE A 40 4.23 12.00 -20.46
N GLY A 41 4.73 10.78 -20.56
CA GLY A 41 6.01 10.54 -21.19
C GLY A 41 6.09 9.18 -21.85
N GLU A 42 7.27 8.93 -22.40
CA GLU A 42 7.55 7.77 -23.21
C GLU A 42 8.81 7.06 -22.71
N LEU A 43 8.71 5.74 -22.59
CA LEU A 43 9.78 4.82 -22.27
C LEU A 43 9.59 3.54 -23.09
N ASP A 44 10.63 3.07 -23.78
CA ASP A 44 10.60 1.86 -24.62
C ASP A 44 9.38 1.79 -25.56
N SER A 45 9.08 2.91 -26.23
CA SER A 45 7.93 3.07 -27.13
C SER A 45 6.54 2.92 -26.48
N LYS A 46 6.47 2.87 -25.14
CA LYS A 46 5.21 2.97 -24.39
C LYS A 46 5.00 4.39 -23.93
N VAL A 47 3.79 4.91 -24.17
CA VAL A 47 3.38 6.24 -23.72
C VAL A 47 2.35 6.09 -22.62
N GLY A 48 2.53 6.82 -21.52
CA GLY A 48 1.58 6.80 -20.42
C GLY A 48 1.80 7.93 -19.43
N MET A 49 0.86 8.02 -18.50
CA MET A 49 0.89 8.98 -17.41
C MET A 49 1.72 8.47 -16.24
N PHE A 50 2.45 9.36 -15.57
CA PHE A 50 3.19 9.06 -14.36
C PHE A 50 3.27 10.26 -13.42
N PRO A 51 3.45 10.03 -12.10
CA PRO A 51 3.54 11.10 -11.11
C PRO A 51 4.90 11.81 -11.15
N LEU A 52 4.89 13.14 -11.12
CA LEU A 52 6.11 13.97 -11.09
C LEU A 52 7.04 13.61 -9.92
N ASN A 53 6.50 13.31 -8.75
CA ASN A 53 7.29 13.03 -7.55
C ASN A 53 8.10 11.72 -7.61
N TYR A 54 8.00 10.96 -8.72
CA TYR A 54 8.74 9.72 -8.95
C TYR A 54 9.93 9.93 -9.90
N VAL A 55 10.13 11.13 -10.42
CA VAL A 55 11.20 11.45 -11.37
C VAL A 55 11.99 12.71 -10.97
N ASN A 56 13.24 12.79 -11.38
CA ASN A 56 14.10 13.97 -11.32
C ASN A 56 14.27 14.56 -12.73
N VAL A 57 14.18 15.88 -12.88
CA VAL A 57 14.10 16.58 -14.18
C VAL A 57 15.47 17.16 -14.64
N GLY A 58 16.53 16.98 -13.83
CA GLY A 58 17.92 17.47 -14.05
C GLY A 58 18.19 18.83 -13.37
N GLU A 59 19.40 19.30 -13.03
CA GLU A 59 20.77 18.75 -12.92
C GLU A 59 21.28 18.79 -11.46
N GLU A 60 20.41 19.01 -10.50
CA GLU A 60 20.83 18.91 -9.10
C GLU A 60 20.84 17.42 -8.75
N GLU A 61 22.04 16.85 -8.58
CA GLU A 61 22.23 15.81 -7.57
C GLU A 61 21.64 16.43 -6.30
N PRO A 62 20.45 16.01 -5.88
CA PRO A 62 19.96 16.49 -4.61
C PRO A 62 21.01 16.02 -3.60
N ASP A 63 21.58 16.95 -2.83
CA ASP A 63 22.34 16.65 -1.60
C ASP A 63 21.35 16.11 -0.56
N TYR A 64 20.65 15.04 -0.94
CA TYR A 64 20.06 14.12 -0.02
C TYR A 64 21.27 13.57 0.72
N PRO A 65 21.38 13.77 2.05
CA PRO A 65 22.30 12.96 2.82
C PRO A 65 22.04 11.53 2.36
N GLN A 66 23.08 10.84 1.91
CA GLN A 66 22.98 9.44 1.51
C GLN A 66 22.56 8.64 2.74
N ILE A 67 21.28 8.72 3.11
CA ILE A 67 20.62 7.70 3.86
C ILE A 67 20.71 6.56 2.87
N LYS A 68 21.70 5.68 3.08
CA LYS A 68 21.84 4.43 2.36
C LYS A 68 20.62 3.59 2.71
N LEU A 69 19.46 3.96 2.19
CA LEU A 69 18.25 3.17 2.22
C LEU A 69 18.46 2.08 1.17
N ARG A 70 19.40 1.17 1.48
CA ARG A 70 19.58 -0.11 0.80
C ARG A 70 18.41 -1.08 1.07
N ALA A 71 17.25 -0.54 1.38
CA ALA A 71 16.02 -1.28 1.51
C ALA A 71 15.08 -0.73 0.45
N LYS A 72 14.71 -1.59 -0.50
CA LYS A 72 13.54 -1.41 -1.36
C LYS A 72 12.41 -0.78 -0.51
N PRO A 73 11.63 0.18 -1.01
CA PRO A 73 10.49 0.74 -0.26
C PRO A 73 9.60 -0.36 0.32
N ASN A 74 9.46 -1.47 -0.42
CA ASN A 74 8.75 -2.68 0.02
C ASN A 74 9.43 -3.43 1.17
N ALA A 75 10.75 -3.43 1.28
CA ALA A 75 11.47 -4.07 2.39
C ALA A 75 11.37 -3.23 3.67
N ALA A 76 11.41 -1.90 3.57
CA ALA A 76 11.20 -1.03 4.73
C ALA A 76 9.73 -1.08 5.21
N ILE A 77 8.77 -1.08 4.28
CA ILE A 77 7.34 -1.27 4.59
C ILE A 77 7.07 -2.67 5.16
N ALA A 78 7.63 -3.74 4.59
CA ALA A 78 7.51 -5.09 5.12
C ALA A 78 8.15 -5.21 6.51
N LYS A 79 9.29 -4.55 6.74
CA LYS A 79 9.96 -4.53 8.04
C LYS A 79 9.21 -3.72 9.08
N LEU A 80 8.54 -2.62 8.69
CA LEU A 80 7.61 -1.88 9.54
C LEU A 80 6.31 -2.67 9.81
N GLN A 81 5.83 -3.48 8.86
CA GLN A 81 4.70 -4.39 9.07
C GLN A 81 5.06 -5.58 9.96
N GLU A 82 6.30 -6.05 9.95
CA GLU A 82 6.80 -7.08 10.88
C GLU A 82 7.09 -6.52 12.27
N GLN A 83 7.68 -5.32 12.37
CA GLN A 83 7.91 -4.66 13.66
C GLN A 83 6.60 -4.21 14.32
N CYS A 84 5.58 -3.86 13.53
CA CYS A 84 4.21 -3.69 13.99
C CYS A 84 3.48 -5.04 13.91
N GLY A 85 3.78 -5.97 14.83
CA GLY A 85 3.15 -7.30 14.97
C GLY A 85 1.63 -7.31 15.24
N PHE A 86 0.87 -6.43 14.60
CA PHE A 86 -0.56 -6.21 14.81
C PHE A 86 -1.44 -7.18 14.01
N LEU A 87 -0.94 -7.75 12.91
CA LEU A 87 -1.75 -8.58 12.00
C LEU A 87 -1.93 -10.02 12.49
N ALA A 88 -0.99 -10.59 13.26
CA ALA A 88 -1.14 -11.92 13.84
C ALA A 88 -2.12 -11.93 15.02
N GLN A 89 -2.04 -10.92 15.91
CA GLN A 89 -2.90 -10.83 17.10
C GLN A 89 -4.39 -10.56 16.78
N LYS A 90 -4.69 -9.96 15.61
CA LYS A 90 -6.06 -9.60 15.24
C LYS A 90 -6.96 -10.81 14.91
N LYS A 91 -6.39 -11.95 14.51
CA LYS A 91 -7.15 -13.19 14.27
C LYS A 91 -7.55 -13.86 15.58
N GLU A 92 -6.61 -13.94 16.53
CA GLU A 92 -6.80 -14.61 17.81
C GLU A 92 -7.73 -13.81 18.74
N LEU A 93 -7.62 -12.48 18.75
CA LEU A 93 -8.51 -11.61 19.53
C LEU A 93 -9.98 -11.72 19.08
N LYS A 94 -10.23 -11.78 17.77
CA LYS A 94 -11.59 -12.01 17.23
C LYS A 94 -12.12 -13.42 17.52
N GLU A 95 -11.25 -14.39 17.75
CA GLU A 95 -11.68 -15.75 18.08
C GLU A 95 -12.03 -15.90 19.56
N LEU A 96 -11.27 -15.26 20.45
CA LEU A 96 -11.55 -15.27 21.89
C LEU A 96 -12.87 -14.55 22.22
N GLU A 97 -13.10 -13.38 21.63
CA GLU A 97 -14.39 -12.67 21.78
C GLU A 97 -15.56 -13.49 21.26
N ARG A 98 -15.37 -14.21 20.13
CA ARG A 98 -16.40 -15.12 19.59
C ARG A 98 -16.70 -16.30 20.51
N LYS A 99 -15.69 -16.89 21.15
CA LYS A 99 -15.86 -17.98 22.13
C LYS A 99 -16.60 -17.48 23.38
N GLU A 100 -16.26 -16.29 23.86
CA GLU A 100 -16.92 -15.69 25.03
C GLU A 100 -18.39 -15.35 24.74
N ILE A 101 -18.69 -14.80 23.56
CA ILE A 101 -20.06 -14.55 23.11
C ILE A 101 -20.83 -15.87 23.00
N SER A 102 -20.24 -16.91 22.41
CA SER A 102 -20.89 -18.22 22.27
C SER A 102 -21.22 -18.85 23.63
N LYS A 103 -20.30 -18.76 24.60
CA LYS A 103 -20.52 -19.27 25.96
C LYS A 103 -21.66 -18.55 26.67
N LYS A 104 -21.74 -17.22 26.55
CA LYS A 104 -22.83 -16.42 27.13
C LYS A 104 -24.19 -16.78 26.53
N ILE A 105 -24.25 -17.02 25.23
CA ILE A 105 -25.48 -17.47 24.57
C ILE A 105 -25.95 -18.81 25.13
N LEU A 106 -25.05 -19.78 25.28
CA LEU A 106 -25.39 -21.10 25.81
C LEU A 106 -25.87 -21.06 27.26
N ASP A 107 -25.22 -20.25 28.11
CA ASP A 107 -25.64 -20.06 29.51
C ASP A 107 -27.02 -19.41 29.61
N LEU A 108 -27.31 -18.42 28.76
CA LEU A 108 -28.64 -17.81 28.69
C LEU A 108 -29.70 -18.79 28.19
N GLN A 109 -29.37 -19.64 27.22
CA GLN A 109 -30.26 -20.70 26.75
C GLN A 109 -30.59 -21.69 27.88
N SER A 110 -29.58 -22.15 28.63
CA SER A 110 -29.81 -23.06 29.76
C SER A 110 -30.63 -22.41 30.89
N LYS A 111 -30.39 -21.14 31.21
CA LYS A 111 -31.21 -20.38 32.18
C LYS A 111 -32.64 -20.21 31.73
N MET A 112 -32.85 -19.98 30.44
CA MET A 112 -34.19 -19.88 29.85
C MET A 112 -34.92 -21.22 29.93
N GLU A 113 -34.28 -22.33 29.56
CA GLU A 113 -34.85 -23.69 29.68
C GLU A 113 -35.20 -24.04 31.14
N ALA A 114 -34.31 -23.74 32.07
CA ALA A 114 -34.55 -23.97 33.50
C ALA A 114 -35.70 -23.09 34.04
N THR A 115 -35.88 -21.88 33.51
CA THR A 115 -36.99 -20.98 33.89
C THR A 115 -38.31 -21.46 33.30
N ILE A 116 -38.31 -21.91 32.04
CA ILE A 116 -39.48 -22.50 31.39
C ILE A 116 -39.91 -23.76 32.13
N SER A 117 -38.98 -24.65 32.47
CA SER A 117 -39.27 -25.88 33.23
C SER A 117 -39.81 -25.61 34.64
N LYS A 118 -39.45 -24.49 35.27
CA LYS A 118 -39.96 -24.12 36.60
C LYS A 118 -41.34 -23.45 36.56
N ASN A 119 -41.68 -22.80 35.44
CA ASN A 119 -42.94 -22.08 35.28
C ASN A 119 -44.04 -22.91 34.61
N PHE A 120 -43.67 -23.99 33.90
CA PHE A 120 -44.60 -24.85 33.16
C PHE A 120 -44.48 -26.36 33.51
N GLY A 121 -43.77 -26.69 34.60
CA GLY A 121 -43.65 -28.05 35.16
C GLY A 121 -44.40 -28.21 36.47
#